data_AF-A0A3N5HEP1-F1
#
_entry.id   AF-A0A3N5HEP1-F1
#
_cell.length_a   1.000
_cell.length_b   1.000
_cell.length_c   1.000
_cell.angle_alpha   90.00
_cell.angle_beta   90.00
_cell.angle_gamma   90.00
#
_symmetry.space_group_name_H-M   'P 1'
#
loop_
_entity.id
_entity.type
_entity.pdbx_description
1 polymer ?
#
loop_
_entity_poly.entity_id
_entity_poly.type
_entity_poly.pdbx_seq_one_letter_code
_entity_poly.pdbx_strand_id
1 'polypeptide(L)'
;MIGEKSALLDVSLRVDNLKKTPMDLMYLAHANFRPADNGELVYTAPYTAEAVRVRRSIPGHITPKPGYPEFLAELAANPVIHHRLEPELGFDPEVAFTIDMKPDKAGFAHALQKRPDGTADYIRYRPEQAAKCIRWICRTPDQDAIGMAFPATAEVEGYAAEKRKGNIVVLDGGKSWRVDMRLGLLTAAETEAAIRDIEAARKT
;
A
#
# COMPACT_ATOMS: atom_id res chain seq x y z
N MET A 1 -4.05 -21.87 -6.59
CA MET A 1 -3.92 -22.29 -8.01
C MET A 1 -3.86 -21.04 -8.85
N ILE A 2 -2.83 -20.90 -9.69
CA ILE A 2 -2.88 -19.93 -10.80
C ILE A 2 -3.86 -20.53 -11.79
N GLY A 3 -5.05 -19.96 -11.92
CA GLY A 3 -6.02 -20.43 -12.89
C GLY A 3 -5.52 -20.13 -14.30
N GLU A 4 -5.68 -21.07 -15.23
CA GLU A 4 -5.25 -20.98 -16.64
C GLU A 4 -5.75 -19.72 -17.38
N LYS A 5 -6.69 -18.96 -16.80
CA LYS A 5 -7.32 -17.77 -17.37
C LYS A 5 -7.18 -16.50 -16.52
N SER A 6 -6.30 -16.47 -15.51
CA SER A 6 -6.11 -15.29 -14.66
C SER A 6 -4.63 -15.02 -14.40
N ALA A 7 -4.22 -13.76 -14.54
CA ALA A 7 -2.89 -13.28 -14.18
C ALA A 7 -2.82 -12.78 -12.72
N LEU A 8 -3.75 -13.23 -11.86
CA LEU A 8 -3.78 -12.91 -10.43
C LEU A 8 -3.30 -14.10 -9.59
N LEU A 9 -2.56 -13.79 -8.53
CA LEU A 9 -2.06 -14.71 -7.53
C LEU A 9 -2.78 -14.48 -6.21
N ASP A 10 -3.31 -15.54 -5.60
CA ASP A 10 -3.72 -15.53 -4.21
C ASP A 10 -2.51 -15.85 -3.32
N VAL A 11 -2.22 -14.97 -2.37
CA VAL A 11 -1.09 -15.08 -1.44
C VAL A 11 -1.63 -15.03 -0.01
N SER A 12 -1.24 -16.00 0.81
CA SER A 12 -1.60 -16.06 2.23
C SER A 12 -0.34 -16.23 3.04
N LEU A 13 -0.21 -15.46 4.13
CA LEU A 13 0.82 -15.65 5.13
C LEU A 13 0.18 -15.89 6.49
N ARG A 14 0.72 -16.85 7.25
CA ARG A 14 0.32 -17.16 8.61
C ARG A 14 1.55 -17.16 9.51
N VAL A 15 1.43 -16.54 10.68
CA VAL A 15 2.43 -16.54 11.73
C VAL A 15 1.84 -17.22 12.95
N ASP A 16 2.51 -18.25 13.45
CA ASP A 16 2.13 -18.96 14.67
C ASP A 16 3.11 -18.61 15.80
N ASN A 17 2.61 -18.09 16.92
CA ASN A 17 3.43 -17.88 18.10
C ASN A 17 3.61 -19.22 18.84
N LEU A 18 4.73 -19.89 18.61
CA LEU A 18 5.05 -21.18 19.25
C LEU A 18 5.49 -21.04 20.72
N LYS A 19 5.57 -19.82 21.26
CA LYS A 19 5.88 -19.59 22.68
C LYS A 19 4.64 -19.83 23.55
N LYS A 20 4.86 -19.90 24.86
CA LYS A 20 3.80 -19.81 25.88
C LYS A 20 3.50 -18.37 26.33
N THR A 21 4.32 -17.42 25.91
CA THR A 21 4.22 -15.99 26.26
C THR A 21 3.77 -15.16 25.06
N PRO A 22 3.20 -13.96 25.27
CA PRO A 22 2.93 -13.02 24.19
C PRO A 22 4.17 -12.68 23.36
N MET A 23 3.95 -12.36 22.08
CA MET A 23 4.96 -11.95 21.10
C MET A 23 4.47 -10.71 20.35
N ASP A 24 5.29 -9.67 20.32
CA ASP A 24 5.05 -8.51 19.46
C ASP A 24 5.29 -8.89 17.99
N LEU A 25 4.34 -8.56 17.12
CA LEU A 25 4.38 -8.86 15.68
C LEU A 25 4.30 -7.57 14.85
N MET A 26 5.33 -7.34 14.05
CA MET A 26 5.33 -6.37 12.96
C MET A 26 5.43 -7.10 11.63
N TYR A 27 4.54 -6.78 10.70
CA TYR A 27 4.54 -7.34 9.36
C TYR A 27 4.14 -6.28 8.32
N LEU A 28 4.75 -6.39 7.14
CA LEU A 28 4.47 -5.59 5.96
C LEU A 28 4.57 -6.47 4.71
N ALA A 29 3.49 -6.59 3.93
CA ALA A 29 3.49 -7.32 2.67
C ALA A 29 4.01 -6.45 1.52
N HIS A 30 5.33 -6.49 1.31
CA HIS A 30 6.04 -5.60 0.40
C HIS A 30 6.01 -6.05 -1.08
N ALA A 31 4.83 -6.02 -1.72
CA ALA A 31 4.63 -6.45 -3.11
C ALA A 31 4.87 -5.31 -4.14
N ASN A 32 6.10 -5.18 -4.63
CA ASN A 32 6.47 -4.11 -5.58
C ASN A 32 6.09 -4.43 -7.03
N PHE A 33 5.65 -3.40 -7.74
CA PHE A 33 5.40 -3.38 -9.18
C PHE A 33 6.28 -2.32 -9.84
N ARG A 34 6.32 -2.31 -11.18
CA ARG A 34 6.98 -1.24 -11.94
C ARG A 34 6.01 -0.05 -12.09
N PRO A 35 6.42 1.18 -11.72
CA PRO A 35 5.65 2.39 -12.04
C PRO A 35 5.43 2.50 -13.54
N ALA A 36 4.21 2.81 -13.96
CA ALA A 36 3.90 3.11 -15.35
C ALA A 36 3.83 4.63 -15.52
N ASP A 37 4.64 5.19 -16.41
CA ASP A 37 4.55 6.60 -16.78
C ASP A 37 3.13 6.92 -17.24
N ASN A 38 2.57 8.03 -16.75
CA ASN A 38 1.19 8.43 -16.96
C ASN A 38 0.13 7.44 -16.40
N GLY A 39 0.55 6.46 -15.59
CA GLY A 39 -0.34 5.54 -14.92
C GLY A 39 -1.14 6.23 -13.82
N GLU A 40 -2.32 5.70 -13.53
CA GLU A 40 -3.27 6.28 -12.58
C GLU A 40 -3.53 5.33 -11.40
N LEU A 41 -3.40 5.85 -10.17
CA LEU A 41 -3.67 5.12 -8.94
C LEU A 41 -5.14 5.23 -8.56
N VAL A 42 -5.81 4.08 -8.49
CA VAL A 42 -7.22 3.99 -8.07
C VAL A 42 -7.32 3.08 -6.86
N TYR A 43 -7.91 3.58 -5.77
CA TYR A 43 -8.00 2.82 -4.53
C TYR A 43 -9.18 3.24 -3.65
N THR A 44 -9.50 2.36 -2.70
CA THR A 44 -10.74 2.39 -1.89
C THR A 44 -10.75 3.41 -0.74
N ALA A 45 -9.58 3.96 -0.36
CA ALA A 45 -9.54 5.02 0.64
C ALA A 45 -10.06 6.36 0.09
N PRO A 46 -10.62 7.25 0.92
CA PRO A 46 -10.88 8.64 0.56
C PRO A 46 -9.61 9.35 0.11
N TYR A 47 -9.74 10.25 -0.86
CA TYR A 47 -8.60 11.01 -1.40
C TYR A 47 -8.39 12.30 -0.61
N THR A 48 -8.22 12.17 0.70
CA THR A 48 -8.05 13.30 1.61
C THR A 48 -6.72 13.20 2.36
N ALA A 49 -6.20 14.34 2.82
CA ALA A 49 -4.95 14.40 3.57
C ALA A 49 -5.02 13.60 4.89
N GLU A 50 -6.21 13.47 5.46
CA GLU A 50 -6.43 12.67 6.66
C GLU A 50 -6.29 11.18 6.36
N ALA A 51 -6.87 10.69 5.26
CA ALA A 51 -6.85 9.27 4.93
C ALA A 51 -5.56 8.82 4.22
N VAL A 52 -4.81 9.74 3.61
CA VAL A 52 -3.60 9.45 2.82
C VAL A 52 -2.47 10.31 3.34
N ARG A 53 -1.74 9.78 4.33
CA ARG A 53 -0.73 10.54 5.08
C ARG A 53 0.67 10.18 4.61
N VAL A 54 1.39 11.14 4.05
CA VAL A 54 2.81 10.96 3.70
C VAL A 54 3.69 10.95 4.96
N ARG A 55 4.71 10.09 4.98
CA ARG A 55 5.75 10.07 6.01
C ARG A 55 6.53 11.39 5.94
N ARG A 56 6.52 12.15 7.04
CA ARG A 56 7.26 13.42 7.14
C ARG A 56 8.66 13.26 7.73
N SER A 57 8.93 12.16 8.42
CA SER A 57 10.26 11.85 8.90
C SER A 57 11.14 11.42 7.72
N ILE A 58 12.39 11.90 7.72
CA ILE A 58 13.43 11.48 6.77
C ILE A 58 14.34 10.54 7.56
N PRO A 59 14.36 9.22 7.26
CA PRO A 59 15.25 8.28 7.92
C PRO A 59 16.71 8.71 7.80
N GLY A 60 17.50 8.54 8.85
CA GLY A 60 18.88 9.05 8.90
C GLY A 60 19.85 8.46 7.88
N HIS A 61 19.48 7.38 7.17
CA HIS A 61 20.27 6.80 6.08
C HIS A 61 19.89 7.35 4.70
N ILE A 62 18.91 8.24 4.63
CA ILE A 62 18.39 8.84 3.39
C ILE A 62 18.92 10.27 3.27
N THR A 63 19.56 10.58 2.13
CA THR A 63 20.05 11.93 1.82
C THR A 63 19.28 12.47 0.60
N PRO A 64 18.19 13.23 0.81
CA PRO A 64 17.39 13.71 -0.29
C PRO A 64 18.00 14.93 -0.98
N LYS A 65 17.59 15.16 -2.22
CA LYS A 65 17.93 16.38 -2.97
C LYS A 65 17.18 17.60 -2.41
N PRO A 66 17.66 18.84 -2.66
CA PRO A 66 16.90 20.05 -2.38
C PRO A 66 15.50 20.00 -3.02
N GLY A 67 14.47 20.52 -2.33
CA GLY A 67 13.08 20.46 -2.79
C GLY A 67 12.27 19.28 -2.27
N TYR A 68 12.94 18.24 -1.73
CA TYR A 68 12.25 17.05 -1.23
C TYR A 68 11.35 17.32 0.00
N PRO A 69 11.76 18.10 1.03
CA PRO A 69 10.86 18.45 2.12
C PRO A 69 9.62 19.24 1.66
N GLU A 70 9.79 20.14 0.69
CA GLU A 70 8.70 20.92 0.09
C GLU A 70 7.74 20.00 -0.66
N PHE A 71 8.27 19.04 -1.42
CA PHE A 71 7.47 18.02 -2.09
C PHE A 71 6.67 17.15 -1.11
N LEU A 72 7.29 16.70 0.00
CA LEU A 72 6.57 15.99 1.06
C LEU A 72 5.47 16.86 1.69
N ALA A 73 5.73 18.16 1.89
CA ALA A 73 4.73 19.08 2.42
C ALA A 73 3.55 19.26 1.46
N GLU A 74 3.82 19.35 0.15
CA GLU A 74 2.81 19.43 -0.89
C GLU A 74 1.94 18.17 -0.94
N LEU A 75 2.57 16.98 -0.95
CA LEU A 75 1.86 15.70 -0.86
C LEU A 75 1.03 15.56 0.42
N ALA A 76 1.53 16.10 1.54
CA ALA A 76 0.80 16.08 2.80
C ALA A 76 -0.45 16.97 2.80
N ALA A 77 -0.44 18.06 2.02
CA ALA A 77 -1.59 18.95 1.87
C ALA A 77 -2.56 18.46 0.79
N ASN A 78 -2.03 17.91 -0.30
CA ASN A 78 -2.82 17.44 -1.45
C ASN A 78 -2.32 16.06 -1.93
N PRO A 79 -2.84 14.97 -1.37
CA PRO A 79 -2.42 13.64 -1.78
C PRO A 79 -2.83 13.28 -3.21
N VAL A 80 -3.69 14.05 -3.89
CA VAL A 80 -4.09 13.75 -5.28
C VAL A 80 -2.91 13.92 -6.27
N ILE A 81 -1.89 14.70 -5.91
CA ILE A 81 -0.71 14.96 -6.76
C ILE A 81 -0.03 13.66 -7.21
N HIS A 82 0.05 12.64 -6.35
CA HIS A 82 0.71 11.38 -6.69
C HIS A 82 -0.22 10.32 -7.32
N HIS A 83 -1.46 10.67 -7.65
CA HIS A 83 -2.40 9.72 -8.27
C HIS A 83 -2.11 9.49 -9.74
N ARG A 84 -1.52 10.47 -10.42
CA ARG A 84 -1.00 10.29 -11.77
C ARG A 84 0.52 10.29 -11.70
N LEU A 85 1.13 9.21 -12.19
CA LEU A 85 2.57 9.03 -12.18
C LEU A 85 3.18 9.78 -13.38
N GLU A 86 3.13 11.11 -13.32
CA GLU A 86 3.80 11.96 -14.30
C GLU A 86 5.31 11.66 -14.29
N PRO A 87 5.97 11.53 -15.46
CA PRO A 87 7.40 11.23 -15.53
C PRO A 87 8.29 12.20 -14.74
N GLU A 88 7.88 13.47 -14.67
CA GLU A 88 8.57 14.56 -13.97
C GLU A 88 8.39 14.49 -12.44
N LEU A 89 7.42 13.71 -11.96
CA LEU A 89 7.16 13.55 -10.53
C LEU A 89 8.21 12.64 -9.92
N GLY A 90 9.28 13.25 -9.42
CA GLY A 90 10.39 12.56 -8.78
C GLY A 90 10.00 12.02 -7.40
N PHE A 91 10.07 10.71 -7.22
CA PHE A 91 10.05 10.04 -5.91
C PHE A 91 11.47 9.61 -5.53
N ASP A 92 12.38 10.58 -5.55
CA ASP A 92 13.82 10.41 -5.32
C ASP A 92 14.19 11.07 -3.99
N PRO A 93 14.61 10.31 -2.97
CA PRO A 93 15.02 8.90 -3.04
C PRO A 93 13.88 7.89 -2.88
N GLU A 94 12.86 8.20 -2.08
CA GLU A 94 11.64 7.40 -1.92
C GLU A 94 10.55 8.23 -1.24
N VAL A 95 9.28 7.84 -1.33
CA VAL A 95 8.18 8.39 -0.54
C VAL A 95 7.30 7.27 -0.02
N ALA A 96 6.98 7.30 1.27
CA ALA A 96 6.07 6.37 1.91
C ALA A 96 4.80 7.09 2.38
N PHE A 97 3.64 6.43 2.23
CA PHE A 97 2.35 6.89 2.74
C PHE A 97 1.73 5.82 3.62
N THR A 98 1.06 6.26 4.69
CA THR A 98 0.10 5.44 5.42
C THR A 98 -1.30 5.78 4.92
N ILE A 99 -2.04 4.77 4.47
CA ILE A 99 -3.36 4.92 3.87
C ILE A 99 -4.43 4.21 4.72
N ASP A 100 -5.49 4.93 5.08
CA ASP A 100 -6.65 4.35 5.77
C ASP A 100 -7.63 3.76 4.75
N MET A 101 -7.31 2.54 4.30
CA MET A 101 -8.11 1.83 3.30
C MET A 101 -9.48 1.44 3.84
N LYS A 102 -10.52 1.67 3.04
CA LYS A 102 -11.88 1.21 3.34
C LYS A 102 -12.15 -0.14 2.69
N PRO A 103 -12.73 -1.11 3.43
CA PRO A 103 -13.21 -2.32 2.81
C PRO A 103 -14.48 -2.05 1.98
N ASP A 104 -14.65 -2.78 0.89
CA ASP A 104 -15.91 -2.92 0.18
C ASP A 104 -16.92 -3.76 0.98
N LYS A 105 -18.11 -4.01 0.41
CA LYS A 105 -19.15 -4.83 1.05
C LYS A 105 -18.73 -6.30 1.28
N ALA A 106 -17.71 -6.78 0.57
CA ALA A 106 -17.15 -8.12 0.74
C ALA A 106 -15.99 -8.15 1.75
N GLY A 107 -15.66 -7.01 2.38
CA GLY A 107 -14.61 -6.88 3.38
C GLY A 107 -13.21 -6.70 2.79
N PHE A 108 -13.09 -6.34 1.51
CA PHE A 108 -11.81 -6.16 0.82
C PHE A 108 -11.50 -4.70 0.55
N ALA A 109 -10.29 -4.28 0.87
CA ALA A 109 -9.70 -3.05 0.37
C ALA A 109 -8.95 -3.36 -0.93
N HIS A 110 -8.99 -2.42 -1.86
CA HIS A 110 -8.44 -2.57 -3.21
C HIS A 110 -7.61 -1.36 -3.62
N ALA A 111 -6.53 -1.61 -4.36
CA ALA A 111 -5.74 -0.60 -5.05
C ALA A 111 -5.24 -1.13 -6.40
N LEU A 112 -5.13 -0.24 -7.40
CA LEU A 112 -4.57 -0.54 -8.70
C LEU A 112 -3.79 0.64 -9.29
N GLN A 113 -2.88 0.33 -10.21
CA GLN A 113 -2.22 1.25 -11.11
C GLN A 113 -2.75 0.95 -12.51
N LYS A 114 -3.70 1.75 -13.01
CA LYS A 114 -4.15 1.69 -14.40
C LYS A 114 -3.02 2.20 -15.29
N ARG A 115 -2.58 1.37 -16.22
CA ARG A 115 -1.51 1.66 -17.18
C ARG A 115 -2.10 2.35 -18.41
N PRO A 116 -1.29 3.07 -19.21
CA PRO A 116 -1.78 3.76 -20.42
C PRO A 116 -2.43 2.84 -21.47
N ASP A 117 -2.04 1.56 -21.51
CA ASP A 117 -2.65 0.55 -22.39
C ASP A 117 -4.01 0.02 -21.88
N GLY A 118 -4.48 0.50 -20.73
CA GLY A 118 -5.73 0.14 -20.10
C GLY A 118 -5.65 -1.07 -19.16
N THR A 119 -4.56 -1.84 -19.16
CA THR A 119 -4.33 -2.90 -18.16
C THR A 119 -4.03 -2.28 -16.78
N ALA A 120 -4.03 -3.10 -15.72
CA ALA A 120 -3.65 -2.59 -14.41
C ALA A 120 -2.87 -3.60 -13.56
N ASP A 121 -1.86 -3.11 -12.87
CA ASP A 121 -1.33 -3.79 -11.69
C ASP A 121 -2.36 -3.66 -10.57
N TYR A 122 -2.62 -4.74 -9.84
CA TYR A 122 -3.70 -4.80 -8.87
C TYR A 122 -3.28 -5.49 -7.58
N ILE A 123 -3.84 -5.02 -6.46
CA ILE A 123 -3.79 -5.69 -5.17
C ILE A 123 -5.09 -5.48 -4.39
N ARG A 124 -5.53 -6.52 -3.70
CA ARG A 124 -6.57 -6.44 -2.68
C ARG A 124 -6.21 -7.25 -1.45
N TYR A 125 -6.75 -6.86 -0.31
CA TYR A 125 -6.56 -7.54 0.98
C TYR A 125 -7.72 -7.22 1.93
N ARG A 126 -7.74 -7.83 3.11
CA ARG A 126 -8.74 -7.52 4.14
C ARG A 126 -8.16 -6.59 5.22
N PRO A 127 -8.66 -5.35 5.38
CA PRO A 127 -8.20 -4.45 6.45
C PRO A 127 -8.38 -5.03 7.87
N GLU A 128 -9.36 -5.92 8.08
CA GLU A 128 -9.55 -6.60 9.37
C GLU A 128 -8.36 -7.49 9.77
N GLN A 129 -7.59 -7.97 8.79
CA GLN A 129 -6.41 -8.81 9.01
C GLN A 129 -5.14 -7.97 9.20
N ALA A 130 -5.08 -6.80 8.56
CA ALA A 130 -3.96 -5.87 8.60
C ALA A 130 -4.49 -4.43 8.57
N ALA A 131 -4.60 -3.81 9.74
CA ALA A 131 -5.30 -2.53 9.91
C ALA A 131 -4.60 -1.33 9.27
N LYS A 132 -3.32 -1.46 8.88
CA LYS A 132 -2.55 -0.40 8.22
C LYS A 132 -2.33 -0.76 6.76
N CYS A 133 -2.23 0.26 5.92
CA CYS A 133 -1.82 0.14 4.52
C CYS A 133 -0.64 1.06 4.26
N ILE A 134 0.45 0.53 3.71
CA ILE A 134 1.58 1.36 3.30
C ILE A 134 1.63 1.43 1.78
N ARG A 135 1.79 2.64 1.25
CA ARG A 135 2.23 2.85 -0.13
C ARG A 135 3.68 3.30 -0.10
N TRP A 136 4.48 2.80 -1.02
CA TRP A 136 5.88 3.19 -1.16
C TRP A 136 6.20 3.39 -2.63
N ILE A 137 6.86 4.49 -2.96
CA ILE A 137 7.25 4.81 -4.33
C ILE A 137 8.72 5.24 -4.30
N CYS A 138 9.54 4.62 -5.15
CA CYS A 138 10.95 4.97 -5.35
C CYS A 138 11.21 5.06 -6.85
N ARG A 139 11.64 6.24 -7.30
CA ARG A 139 11.98 6.51 -8.69
C ARG A 139 13.30 7.28 -8.74
N THR A 140 14.40 6.53 -8.74
CA THR A 140 15.78 7.00 -8.88
C THR A 140 16.36 6.47 -10.20
N PRO A 141 17.55 6.91 -10.64
CA PRO A 141 18.20 6.35 -11.83
C PRO A 141 18.42 4.82 -11.76
N ASP A 142 18.55 4.27 -10.56
CA ASP A 142 18.87 2.86 -10.33
C ASP A 142 17.68 2.02 -9.84
N GLN A 143 16.57 2.65 -9.42
CA GLN A 143 15.40 1.99 -8.84
C GLN A 143 14.10 2.64 -9.33
N ASP A 144 13.17 1.83 -9.84
CA ASP A 144 11.86 2.29 -10.30
C ASP A 144 10.79 1.29 -9.87
N ALA A 145 10.21 1.55 -8.69
CA ALA A 145 9.33 0.61 -7.99
C ALA A 145 8.16 1.33 -7.29
N ILE A 146 6.99 0.68 -7.31
CA ILE A 146 5.79 1.11 -6.60
C ILE A 146 5.14 -0.03 -5.83
N GLY A 147 4.90 0.23 -4.55
CA GLY A 147 4.00 -0.52 -3.70
C GLY A 147 2.66 0.20 -3.57
N MET A 148 1.61 -0.30 -4.23
CA MET A 148 0.34 0.44 -4.31
C MET A 148 -0.46 0.44 -3.00
N ALA A 149 -0.51 -0.71 -2.32
CA ALA A 149 -1.21 -0.91 -1.06
C ALA A 149 -0.68 -2.16 -0.35
N PHE A 150 0.32 -1.98 0.51
CA PHE A 150 0.89 -3.05 1.34
C PHE A 150 0.06 -3.25 2.60
N PRO A 151 -0.58 -4.42 2.78
CA PRO A 151 -1.12 -4.80 4.08
C PRO A 151 -0.04 -4.77 5.15
N ALA A 152 -0.27 -4.04 6.24
CA ALA A 152 0.68 -3.86 7.32
C ALA A 152 0.01 -3.94 8.69
N THR A 153 0.77 -4.38 9.70
CA THR A 153 0.30 -4.33 11.10
C THR A 153 0.61 -2.99 11.76
N ALA A 154 1.61 -2.25 11.27
CA ALA A 154 2.07 -0.99 11.84
C ALA A 154 2.49 0.01 10.74
N GLU A 155 2.78 1.26 11.13
CA GLU A 155 3.30 2.28 10.22
C GLU A 155 4.84 2.15 10.06
N VAL A 156 5.44 3.12 9.37
CA VAL A 156 6.84 3.04 8.89
C VAL A 156 7.90 3.66 9.82
N GLU A 157 7.54 4.11 11.02
CA GLU A 157 8.46 4.79 11.96
C GLU A 157 9.30 3.82 12.82
N GLY A 158 9.18 2.51 12.58
CA GLY A 158 9.95 1.48 13.27
C GLY A 158 9.41 1.10 14.65
N TYR A 159 9.91 -0.03 15.16
CA TYR A 159 9.31 -0.74 16.30
C TYR A 159 9.04 0.11 17.55
N ALA A 160 10.03 0.87 18.03
CA ALA A 160 9.88 1.63 19.27
C ALA A 160 8.84 2.76 19.14
N ALA A 161 8.77 3.41 17.97
CA ALA A 161 7.78 4.45 17.70
C ALA A 161 6.38 3.84 17.57
N GLU A 162 6.25 2.77 16.80
CA GLU A 162 4.98 2.08 16.59
C GLU A 162 4.43 1.45 17.89
N LYS A 163 5.32 0.98 18.77
CA LYS A 163 4.94 0.52 20.12
C LYS A 163 4.37 1.65 20.98
N ARG A 164 4.98 2.83 20.96
CA ARG A 164 4.45 4.00 21.67
C ARG A 164 3.11 4.48 21.11
N LYS A 165 2.90 4.35 19.80
CA LYS A 165 1.61 4.64 19.14
C LYS A 165 0.54 3.58 19.42
N GLY A 166 0.90 2.42 19.98
CA GLY A 166 -0.02 1.31 20.20
C GLY A 166 -0.35 0.50 18.94
N ASN A 167 0.45 0.60 17.88
CA ASN A 167 0.21 -0.09 16.61
C ASN A 167 0.75 -1.54 16.60
N ILE A 168 1.45 -1.98 17.64
CA ILE A 168 2.04 -3.32 17.66
C ILE A 168 0.96 -4.38 17.92
N VAL A 169 0.84 -5.34 17.00
CA VAL A 169 0.00 -6.53 17.22
C VAL A 169 0.69 -7.41 18.26
N VAL A 170 0.00 -7.68 19.36
CA VAL A 170 0.47 -8.61 20.40
C VAL A 170 -0.22 -9.95 20.18
N LEU A 171 0.57 -10.98 19.86
CA LEU A 171 0.08 -12.33 19.60
C LEU A 171 0.34 -13.21 20.81
N ASP A 172 -0.72 -13.65 21.49
CA ASP A 172 -0.59 -14.55 22.65
C ASP A 172 0.07 -15.89 22.29
N GLY A 173 0.60 -16.58 23.29
CA GLY A 173 1.19 -17.90 23.13
C GLY A 173 0.22 -18.92 22.53
N GLY A 174 0.65 -19.66 21.52
CA GLY A 174 -0.18 -20.62 20.78
C GLY A 174 -1.24 -20.00 19.88
N LYS A 175 -1.30 -18.67 19.75
CA LYS A 175 -2.18 -17.99 18.80
C LYS A 175 -1.49 -17.76 17.46
N SER A 176 -2.31 -17.40 16.48
CA SER A 176 -1.87 -17.19 15.11
C SER A 176 -2.46 -15.92 14.52
N TRP A 177 -1.69 -15.29 13.67
CA TRP A 177 -2.12 -14.16 12.86
C TRP A 177 -2.01 -14.54 11.38
N ARG A 178 -2.91 -14.03 10.53
CA ARG A 178 -2.83 -14.24 9.08
C ARG A 178 -3.09 -12.94 8.33
N VAL A 179 -2.59 -12.89 7.10
CA VAL A 179 -3.00 -11.93 6.10
C VAL A 179 -3.17 -12.62 4.75
N ASP A 180 -4.27 -12.30 4.08
CA ASP A 180 -4.62 -12.75 2.74
C ASP A 180 -4.60 -11.57 1.79
N MET A 181 -4.00 -11.77 0.64
CA MET A 181 -3.99 -10.81 -0.45
C MET A 181 -4.18 -11.51 -1.79
N ARG A 182 -4.72 -10.78 -2.76
CA ARG A 182 -4.72 -11.20 -4.16
C ARG A 182 -4.15 -10.08 -4.99
N LEU A 183 -3.16 -10.38 -5.82
CA LEU A 183 -2.41 -9.38 -6.58
C LEU A 183 -1.96 -9.91 -7.93
N GLY A 184 -1.66 -9.02 -8.86
CA GLY A 184 -1.18 -9.39 -10.19
C GLY A 184 -1.63 -8.40 -11.26
N LEU A 185 -1.81 -8.89 -12.48
CA LEU A 185 -2.21 -8.07 -13.63
C LEU A 185 -3.69 -8.28 -13.96
N LEU A 186 -4.39 -7.18 -14.24
CA LEU A 186 -5.74 -7.14 -14.81
C LEU A 186 -5.67 -6.79 -16.30
N THR A 187 -6.50 -7.45 -17.09
CA THR A 187 -6.80 -7.01 -18.47
C THR A 187 -7.53 -5.66 -18.46
N ALA A 188 -7.66 -5.01 -19.62
CA ALA A 188 -8.38 -3.74 -19.71
C ALA A 188 -9.85 -3.85 -19.27
N ALA A 189 -10.55 -4.92 -19.65
CA ALA A 189 -11.93 -5.13 -19.24
C ALA A 189 -12.07 -5.35 -17.72
N GLU A 190 -11.17 -6.13 -17.12
CA GLU A 190 -11.13 -6.34 -15.67
C GLU A 190 -10.77 -5.06 -14.92
N THR A 191 -9.87 -4.24 -15.48
CA THR A 191 -9.47 -2.94 -14.91
C THR A 191 -10.67 -2.00 -14.80
N GLU A 192 -11.43 -1.85 -15.89
CA GLU A 192 -12.62 -1.00 -15.89
C GLU A 192 -13.69 -1.49 -14.91
N ALA A 193 -13.85 -2.81 -14.75
CA ALA A 193 -14.73 -3.38 -13.74
C ALA A 193 -14.25 -3.06 -12.32
N ALA A 194 -12.97 -3.31 -12.04
CA ALA A 194 -12.37 -3.04 -10.73
C ALA A 194 -12.44 -1.55 -10.35
N ILE A 195 -12.22 -0.62 -11.29
CA ILE A 195 -12.34 0.82 -11.04
C ILE A 195 -13.76 1.17 -10.60
N ARG A 196 -14.79 0.68 -11.30
CA ARG A 196 -16.19 0.94 -10.90
C ARG A 196 -16.48 0.44 -9.49
N ASP A 197 -16.01 -0.75 -9.14
CA ASP A 197 -16.22 -1.33 -7.81
C ASP A 197 -15.47 -0.53 -6.73
N ILE A 198 -14.23 -0.12 -7.01
CA ILE A 198 -13.42 0.70 -6.11
C ILE A 198 -14.09 2.05 -5.85
N GLU A 199 -14.56 2.72 -6.91
CA GLU A 199 -15.22 4.01 -6.78
C GLU A 199 -16.54 3.91 -6.02
N ALA A 200 -17.31 2.84 -6.23
CA ALA A 200 -18.52 2.57 -5.47
C ALA A 200 -18.21 2.36 -3.98
N ALA A 201 -17.19 1.57 -3.66
CA ALA A 201 -16.75 1.32 -2.28
C ALA A 201 -16.19 2.57 -1.59
N ARG A 202 -15.48 3.44 -2.33
CA ARG A 202 -14.93 4.69 -1.77
C ARG A 202 -16.03 5.69 -1.37
N LYS A 203 -17.15 5.69 -2.08
CA LYS A 203 -18.30 6.60 -1.86
C LYS A 203 -19.18 6.19 -0.67
N THR A 204 -19.05 4.96 -0.17
CA THR A 204 -19.72 4.49 1.05
C THR A 204 -18.97 4.84 2.32
#